data_AF-A0A6C0KD28-F1
#
_entry.id   AF-A0A6C0KD28-F1
#
_cell.length_a   1.000
_cell.length_b   1.000
_cell.length_c   1.000
_cell.angle_alpha   90.00
_cell.angle_beta   90.00
_cell.angle_gamma   90.00
#
_symmetry.space_group_name_H-M   'P 1'
#
loop_
_entity.id
_entity.type
_entity.pdbx_description
1 polymer ?
#
loop_
_entity_poly.entity_id
_entity_poly.type
_entity_poly.pdbx_seq_one_letter_code
_entity_poly.pdbx_strand_id
1 'polypeptide(L)'
;MLRSNPAGILFIRVDPRDNNKKQVLLGREKRWRETPGVDSEHKTSYSKFVYTCAFGKCESCDKTIEDTAIRETMEEHPGILTSQVEDMVRNHKFHSDNIQKHFMEWKVDDENKWQHGWCYTVLVDDKCPIGYQTTKKCPLPNMRWHSVTSLPYPINFPAYTAIEKLIQMNLKKRL
;
A
#
# COMPACT_ATOMS: atom_id res chain seq x y z
N MET A 1 -7.40 22.71 -3.69
CA MET A 1 -7.84 21.70 -4.68
C MET A 1 -7.03 20.44 -4.43
N LEU A 2 -7.70 19.31 -4.16
CA LEU A 2 -7.06 17.98 -4.27
C LEU A 2 -6.72 17.76 -5.74
N ARG A 3 -5.57 18.29 -6.17
CA ARG A 3 -5.03 17.95 -7.50
C ARG A 3 -4.68 16.48 -7.42
N SER A 4 -5.34 15.64 -8.23
CA SER A 4 -4.95 14.33 -8.82
C SER A 4 -3.98 13.38 -8.08
N ASN A 5 -3.72 13.61 -6.80
CA ASN A 5 -2.66 12.97 -6.05
C ASN A 5 -3.17 11.62 -5.60
N PRO A 6 -2.51 10.54 -6.02
CA PRO A 6 -2.95 9.23 -5.63
C PRO A 6 -2.72 8.99 -4.14
N ALA A 7 -3.59 8.15 -3.59
CA ALA A 7 -3.49 7.72 -2.22
C ALA A 7 -3.85 6.23 -2.08
N GLY A 8 -3.40 5.62 -0.99
CA GLY A 8 -3.67 4.21 -0.73
C GLY A 8 -3.26 3.76 0.66
N ILE A 9 -3.59 2.50 0.97
CA ILE A 9 -3.36 1.91 2.29
C ILE A 9 -2.51 0.64 2.14
N LEU A 10 -1.34 0.63 2.80
CA LEU A 10 -0.54 -0.56 3.00
C LEU A 10 -0.89 -1.18 4.36
N PHE A 11 -1.52 -2.35 4.32
CA PHE A 11 -1.82 -3.11 5.53
C PHE A 11 -0.61 -3.90 6.01
N ILE A 12 -0.38 -3.85 7.32
CA ILE A 12 0.68 -4.56 8.02
C ILE A 12 0.06 -5.39 9.11
N ARG A 13 0.58 -6.60 9.31
CA ARG A 13 0.31 -7.37 10.51
C ARG A 13 1.60 -7.97 11.06
N VAL A 14 1.55 -8.40 12.31
CA VAL A 14 2.59 -9.27 12.88
C VAL A 14 2.37 -10.70 12.35
N ASP A 15 3.44 -11.41 11.99
CA ASP A 15 3.33 -12.81 11.56
C ASP A 15 2.83 -13.65 12.75
N PRO A 16 1.68 -14.33 12.65
CA PRO A 16 1.11 -15.07 13.77
C PRO A 16 1.99 -16.25 14.22
N ARG A 17 2.97 -16.66 13.41
CA ARG A 17 3.92 -17.73 13.75
C ARG A 17 5.23 -17.20 14.32
N ASP A 18 5.49 -15.90 14.17
CA ASP A 18 6.73 -15.24 14.60
C ASP A 18 6.44 -13.78 14.93
N ASN A 19 6.18 -13.49 16.21
CA ASN A 19 5.78 -12.18 16.71
C ASN A 19 6.81 -11.06 16.45
N ASN A 20 8.03 -11.42 16.01
CA ASN A 20 9.07 -10.46 15.67
C ASN A 20 9.11 -10.12 14.17
N LYS A 21 8.30 -10.78 13.34
CA LYS A 21 8.24 -10.56 11.90
C LYS A 21 6.98 -9.81 11.51
N LYS A 22 7.13 -8.86 10.60
CA LYS A 22 6.02 -8.13 10.00
C LYS A 22 5.70 -8.71 8.63
N GLN A 23 4.41 -8.73 8.30
CA GLN A 23 3.92 -9.07 6.98
C GLN A 23 3.17 -7.87 6.41
N VAL A 24 3.22 -7.70 5.09
CA VAL A 24 2.49 -6.67 4.35
C VAL A 24 1.54 -7.32 3.36
N LEU A 25 0.35 -6.73 3.19
CA LEU A 25 -0.62 -7.23 2.23
C LEU A 25 -0.33 -6.63 0.86
N LEU A 26 -0.01 -7.49 -0.11
CA LEU A 26 0.26 -7.09 -1.50
C LEU A 26 -0.50 -7.99 -2.47
N GLY A 27 -0.85 -7.43 -3.62
CA GLY A 27 -1.55 -8.13 -4.70
C GLY A 27 -0.90 -7.83 -6.03
N ARG A 28 -1.13 -8.72 -6.99
CA ARG A 28 -0.57 -8.60 -8.33
C ARG A 28 -1.47 -7.75 -9.20
N GLU A 29 -1.03 -6.53 -9.49
CA GLU A 29 -1.72 -5.59 -10.36
C GLU A 29 -1.70 -6.05 -11.82
N LYS A 30 -2.88 -5.99 -12.45
CA LYS A 30 -3.11 -6.45 -13.84
C LYS A 30 -3.35 -5.31 -14.82
N ARG A 31 -3.75 -4.13 -14.35
CA ARG A 31 -4.13 -2.97 -15.19
C ARG A 31 -2.90 -2.25 -15.75
N TRP A 32 -1.80 -2.30 -15.03
CA TRP A 32 -0.62 -1.51 -15.31
C TRP A 32 0.31 -2.24 -16.29
N ARG A 33 0.26 -1.87 -17.57
CA ARG A 33 1.22 -2.33 -18.59
C ARG A 33 2.50 -1.51 -18.45
N GLU A 34 3.65 -2.18 -18.30
CA GLU A 34 4.99 -1.58 -18.20
C GLU A 34 5.08 -0.49 -17.14
N THR A 35 5.14 -0.90 -15.88
CA THR A 35 5.24 0.02 -14.74
C THR A 35 6.63 -0.03 -14.14
N PRO A 36 7.21 1.14 -13.79
CA PRO A 36 8.44 1.17 -13.02
C PRO A 36 8.19 0.48 -11.68
N GLY A 37 8.75 -0.72 -11.55
CA GLY A 37 8.92 -1.43 -10.30
C GLY A 37 10.34 -1.27 -9.80
N VAL A 38 10.53 -1.43 -8.49
CA VAL A 38 11.85 -1.50 -7.89
C VAL A 38 12.18 -2.98 -7.66
N ASP A 39 13.35 -3.41 -8.11
CA ASP A 39 13.85 -4.77 -7.86
C ASP A 39 14.54 -4.93 -6.50
N SER A 40 14.88 -6.16 -6.15
CA SER A 40 15.57 -6.49 -4.90
C SER A 40 16.95 -5.82 -4.76
N GLU A 41 17.51 -5.32 -5.86
CA GLU A 41 18.77 -4.59 -5.93
C GLU A 41 18.57 -3.06 -6.03
N HIS A 42 17.35 -2.56 -5.81
CA HIS A 42 16.97 -1.15 -5.93
C HIS A 42 17.06 -0.59 -7.36
N LYS A 43 17.10 -1.46 -8.38
CA LYS A 43 17.09 -1.06 -9.79
C LYS A 43 15.66 -0.94 -10.29
N THR A 44 15.40 0.14 -11.02
CA THR A 44 14.11 0.33 -11.71
C THR A 44 14.00 -0.68 -12.83
N SER A 45 12.89 -1.43 -12.87
CA SER A 45 12.56 -2.36 -13.95
C SER A 45 11.14 -2.09 -14.46
N TYR A 46 10.92 -2.23 -15.77
CA TYR A 46 9.59 -2.19 -16.36
C TYR A 46 9.04 -3.60 -16.45
N SER A 47 7.92 -3.87 -15.79
CA SER A 47 7.28 -5.18 -15.80
C SER A 47 5.85 -5.12 -16.30
N LYS A 48 5.40 -6.22 -16.94
CA LYS A 48 4.00 -6.43 -17.35
C LYS A 48 3.05 -6.63 -16.16
N PHE A 49 3.57 -6.78 -14.95
CA PHE A 49 2.83 -6.83 -13.70
C PHE A 49 3.73 -6.38 -12.54
N VAL A 50 3.14 -5.85 -11.48
CA VAL A 50 3.83 -5.49 -10.24
C VAL A 50 2.99 -5.90 -9.04
N TYR A 51 3.63 -6.10 -7.90
CA TYR A 51 2.98 -6.25 -6.60
C TYR A 51 2.78 -4.86 -5.97
N THR A 52 1.59 -4.61 -5.43
CA THR A 52 1.23 -3.34 -4.80
C THR A 52 0.18 -3.55 -3.72
N CYS A 53 -0.01 -2.53 -2.88
CA CYS A 53 -1.24 -2.34 -2.12
C CYS A 53 -2.27 -1.54 -2.93
N ALA A 54 -3.50 -1.42 -2.40
CA ALA A 54 -4.51 -0.57 -2.99
C ALA A 54 -4.06 0.89 -3.03
N PHE A 55 -3.96 1.44 -4.24
CA PHE A 55 -3.39 2.76 -4.48
C PHE A 55 -3.81 3.31 -5.84
N GLY A 56 -4.50 4.45 -5.84
CA GLY A 56 -5.01 5.05 -7.06
C GLY A 56 -5.31 6.54 -6.91
N LYS A 57 -5.74 7.15 -8.01
CA LYS A 57 -5.84 8.61 -8.14
C LYS A 57 -7.08 9.14 -7.43
N CYS A 58 -6.98 10.36 -6.92
CA CYS A 58 -8.16 11.10 -6.44
C CYS A 58 -9.20 11.22 -7.55
N GLU A 59 -10.43 10.83 -7.24
CA GLU A 59 -11.61 10.98 -8.10
C GLU A 59 -12.47 12.17 -7.66
N SER A 60 -13.44 12.56 -8.49
CA SER A 60 -14.31 13.71 -8.21
C SER A 60 -15.21 13.53 -6.98
N CYS A 61 -15.43 12.29 -6.54
CA CYS A 61 -16.20 11.97 -5.35
C CYS A 61 -15.37 12.08 -4.06
N ASP A 62 -14.04 12.12 -4.17
CA ASP A 62 -13.13 12.16 -3.02
C ASP A 62 -13.00 13.61 -2.49
N LYS A 63 -13.33 13.83 -1.22
CA LYS A 63 -13.23 15.16 -0.58
C LYS A 63 -11.91 15.35 0.16
N THR A 64 -11.18 14.28 0.41
CA THR A 64 -9.92 14.25 1.17
C THR A 64 -8.99 13.16 0.61
N ILE A 65 -7.71 13.22 0.97
CA ILE A 65 -6.73 12.17 0.59
C ILE A 65 -7.10 10.84 1.26
N GLU A 66 -7.62 10.93 2.48
CA GLU A 66 -8.19 9.83 3.26
C GLU A 66 -9.34 9.16 2.49
N ASP A 67 -10.26 9.94 1.91
CA ASP A 67 -11.35 9.41 1.07
C ASP A 67 -10.82 8.62 -0.12
N THR A 68 -9.82 9.15 -0.83
CA THR A 68 -9.17 8.43 -1.94
C THR A 68 -8.58 7.11 -1.47
N ALA A 69 -7.82 7.11 -0.37
CA ALA A 69 -7.20 5.88 0.16
C ALA A 69 -8.23 4.83 0.58
N ILE A 70 -9.34 5.28 1.19
CA ILE A 70 -10.46 4.43 1.61
C ILE A 70 -11.19 3.84 0.40
N ARG A 71 -11.52 4.67 -0.60
CA ARG A 71 -12.24 4.26 -1.81
C ARG A 71 -11.42 3.23 -2.61
N GLU A 72 -10.15 3.52 -2.88
CA GLU A 72 -9.25 2.59 -3.59
C GLU A 72 -9.17 1.25 -2.86
N THR A 73 -9.05 1.28 -1.53
CA THR A 73 -9.03 0.05 -0.72
C THR A 73 -10.36 -0.72 -0.79
N MET A 74 -11.49 -0.02 -0.79
CA MET A 74 -12.81 -0.65 -0.88
C MET A 74 -13.03 -1.32 -2.26
N GLU A 75 -12.60 -0.65 -3.33
CA GLU A 75 -12.71 -1.16 -4.71
C GLU A 75 -11.77 -2.33 -4.97
N GLU A 76 -10.55 -2.28 -4.43
CA GLU A 76 -9.52 -3.29 -4.69
C GLU A 76 -9.55 -4.43 -3.67
N HIS A 77 -9.95 -4.17 -2.42
CA HIS A 77 -9.96 -5.12 -1.30
C HIS A 77 -11.26 -5.08 -0.49
N PRO A 78 -12.40 -5.43 -1.11
CA PRO A 78 -13.67 -5.47 -0.40
C PRO A 78 -13.63 -6.56 0.68
N GLY A 79 -13.46 -6.15 1.93
CA GLY A 79 -13.41 -7.03 3.10
C GLY A 79 -12.38 -6.63 4.15
N ILE A 80 -11.27 -5.98 3.76
CA ILE A 80 -10.25 -5.55 4.74
C ILE A 80 -10.58 -4.21 5.39
N LEU A 81 -11.32 -3.37 4.68
CA LEU A 81 -11.76 -2.07 5.20
C LEU A 81 -12.92 -2.27 6.18
N THR A 82 -12.60 -2.29 7.48
CA THR A 82 -13.58 -2.26 8.56
C THR A 82 -13.85 -0.81 8.99
N SER A 83 -14.94 -0.56 9.72
CA SER A 83 -15.20 0.76 10.31
C SER A 83 -14.06 1.26 11.21
N GLN A 84 -13.33 0.33 11.85
CA GLN A 84 -12.16 0.66 12.65
C GLN A 84 -10.99 1.13 11.78
N VAL A 85 -10.72 0.46 10.65
CA VAL A 85 -9.68 0.90 9.70
C VAL A 85 -10.02 2.25 9.10
N GLU A 86 -11.29 2.46 8.74
CA GLU A 86 -11.75 3.75 8.23
C GLU A 86 -11.53 4.88 9.25
N ASP A 87 -11.92 4.65 10.52
CA ASP A 87 -11.67 5.60 11.61
C ASP A 87 -10.17 5.88 11.78
N MET A 88 -9.32 4.84 11.77
CA MET A 88 -7.87 5.00 11.86
C MET A 88 -7.33 5.90 10.74
N VAL A 89 -7.78 5.73 9.50
CA VAL A 89 -7.32 6.54 8.36
C VAL A 89 -7.77 8.00 8.48
N ARG A 90 -9.07 8.23 8.75
CA ARG A 90 -9.64 9.57 8.89
C ARG A 90 -9.06 10.32 10.09
N ASN A 91 -8.79 9.62 11.18
CA ASN A 91 -8.36 10.16 12.46
C ASN A 91 -6.91 9.77 12.81
N HIS A 92 -6.03 9.58 11.81
CA HIS A 92 -4.68 9.03 11.97
C HIS A 92 -3.80 9.74 13.02
N LYS A 93 -4.03 11.02 13.29
CA LYS A 93 -3.33 11.78 14.34
C LYS A 93 -3.59 11.26 15.75
N PHE A 94 -4.75 10.65 15.98
CA PHE A 94 -5.17 10.09 17.27
C PHE A 94 -4.84 8.59 17.41
N HIS A 95 -4.37 7.96 16.34
CA HIS A 95 -4.07 6.52 16.25
C HIS A 95 -2.59 6.27 15.89
N SER A 96 -1.68 7.16 16.25
CA SER A 96 -0.28 7.19 15.78
C SER A 96 0.52 5.90 16.01
N ASP A 97 0.12 5.06 16.96
CA ASP A 97 0.73 3.75 17.20
C ASP A 97 0.36 2.69 16.15
N ASN A 98 -0.83 2.83 15.55
CA ASN A 98 -1.41 1.84 14.63
C ASN A 98 -1.48 2.34 13.18
N ILE A 99 -1.29 3.63 12.93
CA ILE A 99 -1.29 4.18 11.58
C ILE A 99 -0.26 5.30 11.40
N GLN A 100 0.35 5.33 10.23
CA GLN A 100 1.26 6.41 9.82
C GLN A 100 0.94 6.87 8.41
N LYS A 101 1.06 8.17 8.18
CA LYS A 101 0.81 8.83 6.89
C LYS A 101 2.13 9.23 6.26
N HIS A 102 2.42 8.70 5.07
CA HIS A 102 3.67 8.91 4.35
C HIS A 102 3.42 9.73 3.09
N PHE A 103 4.09 10.88 2.98
CA PHE A 103 4.25 11.55 1.69
C PHE A 103 5.30 10.84 0.84
N MET A 104 5.05 10.68 -0.45
CA MET A 104 5.93 9.99 -1.39
C MET A 104 6.02 10.77 -2.70
N GLU A 105 7.20 10.79 -3.30
CA GLU A 105 7.48 11.41 -4.60
C GLU A 105 8.29 10.43 -5.45
N TRP A 106 7.92 10.28 -6.73
CA TRP A 106 8.57 9.34 -7.63
C TRP A 106 8.51 9.77 -9.08
N LYS A 107 9.43 9.22 -9.89
CA LYS A 107 9.43 9.41 -11.35
C LYS A 107 8.54 8.36 -12.00
N VAL A 108 7.68 8.81 -12.91
CA VAL A 108 6.73 7.95 -13.65
C VAL A 108 7.33 7.50 -14.99
N ASP A 109 8.21 8.31 -15.57
CA ASP A 109 8.88 8.03 -16.85
C ASP A 109 10.32 8.57 -16.88
N ASP A 110 11.06 8.15 -17.90
CA ASP A 110 12.44 8.58 -18.18
C ASP A 110 12.51 10.06 -18.60
N GLU A 111 11.38 10.67 -18.96
CA GLU A 111 11.26 12.10 -19.29
C GLU A 111 11.19 13.00 -18.03
N ASN A 112 11.49 12.45 -16.86
CA ASN A 112 11.45 13.13 -15.56
C ASN A 112 10.07 13.65 -15.16
N LYS A 113 8.96 13.02 -15.60
CA LYS A 113 7.65 13.34 -15.03
C LYS A 113 7.58 12.83 -13.60
N TRP A 114 7.42 13.76 -12.67
CA TRP A 114 7.27 13.47 -11.25
C TRP A 114 5.80 13.31 -10.88
N GLN A 115 5.53 12.33 -10.01
CA GLN A 115 4.27 12.14 -9.34
C GLN A 115 4.50 12.16 -7.83
N HIS A 116 3.52 12.67 -7.10
CA HIS A 116 3.54 12.66 -5.65
C HIS A 116 2.20 12.16 -5.12
N GLY A 117 2.22 11.52 -3.96
CA GLY A 117 1.06 10.86 -3.39
C GLY A 117 1.24 10.53 -1.91
N TRP A 118 0.24 9.86 -1.36
CA TRP A 118 0.17 9.57 0.08
C TRP A 118 -0.13 8.09 0.33
N CYS A 119 0.68 7.44 1.15
CA CYS A 119 0.38 6.07 1.61
C CYS A 119 0.17 6.05 3.11
N TYR A 120 -0.91 5.42 3.53
CA TYR A 120 -1.15 5.11 4.94
C TYR A 120 -0.64 3.71 5.22
N THR A 121 0.23 3.55 6.20
CA THR A 121 0.60 2.23 6.73
C THR A 121 -0.26 1.94 7.95
N VAL A 122 -1.10 0.90 7.89
CA VAL A 122 -2.05 0.54 8.96
C VAL A 122 -1.69 -0.81 9.54
N LEU A 123 -1.49 -0.88 10.85
CA LEU A 123 -1.33 -2.12 11.59
C LEU A 123 -2.72 -2.72 11.86
N VAL A 124 -2.91 -3.97 11.43
CA VAL A 124 -4.13 -4.73 11.64
C VAL A 124 -3.85 -6.06 12.35
N ASP A 125 -4.89 -6.61 12.96
CA ASP A 125 -4.85 -7.90 13.64
C ASP A 125 -4.65 -9.07 12.66
N ASP A 126 -4.14 -10.21 13.16
CA ASP A 126 -3.88 -11.42 12.38
C ASP A 126 -5.17 -12.06 11.83
N LYS A 127 -6.28 -11.84 12.51
CA LYS A 127 -7.66 -12.23 12.16
C LYS A 127 -8.34 -11.27 11.18
N CYS A 128 -7.68 -10.18 10.76
CA CYS A 128 -8.27 -9.24 9.83
C CYS A 128 -8.65 -9.98 8.52
N PRO A 129 -9.94 -9.99 8.13
CA PRO A 129 -10.38 -10.75 6.98
C PRO A 129 -9.78 -10.16 5.72
N ILE A 130 -9.04 -10.97 4.96
CA ILE A 130 -8.76 -10.65 3.57
C ILE A 130 -10.01 -11.04 2.81
N GLY A 131 -10.74 -10.05 2.31
CA GLY A 131 -11.83 -10.32 1.38
C GLY A 131 -11.28 -11.07 0.16
N TYR A 132 -11.69 -12.33 -0.01
CA TYR A 132 -11.39 -13.07 -1.23
C TYR A 132 -12.37 -12.63 -2.32
N GLN A 133 -12.03 -11.57 -3.06
CA GLN A 133 -12.61 -11.40 -4.39
C GLN A 133 -11.73 -12.05 -5.43
N THR A 134 -12.11 -13.26 -5.82
CA THR A 134 -11.56 -14.01 -6.96
C THR A 134 -12.12 -13.53 -8.30
N THR A 135 -12.91 -12.45 -8.31
CA THR A 135 -13.56 -11.99 -9.54
C THR A 135 -12.53 -11.46 -10.52
N LYS A 136 -12.69 -11.77 -11.81
CA LYS A 136 -11.86 -11.19 -12.89
C LYS A 136 -11.92 -9.66 -12.97
N LYS A 137 -12.86 -9.03 -12.22
CA LYS A 137 -13.09 -7.59 -12.15
C LYS A 137 -12.34 -6.92 -11.00
N CYS A 138 -11.85 -7.67 -10.02
CA CYS A 138 -11.01 -7.11 -8.95
C CYS A 138 -9.66 -6.67 -9.54
N PRO A 139 -9.24 -5.41 -9.36
CA PRO A 139 -8.01 -4.92 -9.94
C PRO A 139 -6.72 -5.53 -9.36
N LEU A 140 -6.77 -5.90 -8.07
CA LEU A 140 -5.70 -6.61 -7.36
C LEU A 140 -6.16 -8.02 -6.95
N PRO A 141 -6.27 -8.96 -7.90
CA PRO A 141 -6.66 -10.32 -7.57
C PRO A 141 -5.57 -11.01 -6.76
N ASN A 142 -5.98 -11.89 -5.83
CA ASN A 142 -5.12 -12.73 -5.02
C ASN A 142 -4.18 -11.96 -4.07
N MET A 143 -4.69 -10.98 -3.33
CA MET A 143 -3.97 -10.37 -2.20
C MET A 143 -3.45 -11.43 -1.24
N ARG A 144 -2.19 -11.30 -0.83
CA ARG A 144 -1.55 -12.21 0.12
C ARG A 144 -0.67 -11.43 1.08
N TRP A 145 -0.51 -11.98 2.27
CA TRP A 145 0.46 -11.48 3.24
C TRP A 145 1.86 -11.96 2.84
N HIS A 146 2.77 -11.01 2.64
CA HIS A 146 4.16 -11.26 2.31
C HIS A 146 5.05 -10.83 3.47
N SER A 147 6.06 -11.63 3.80
CA SER A 147 7.05 -11.21 4.80
C SER A 147 7.83 -10.00 4.29
N VAL A 148 8.05 -9.00 5.14
CA VAL A 148 8.91 -7.84 4.80
C VAL A 148 10.36 -8.24 4.51
N THR A 149 10.78 -9.42 4.95
CA THR A 149 12.13 -9.98 4.69
C THR A 149 12.21 -10.82 3.41
N SER A 150 11.08 -11.10 2.77
CA SER A 150 10.99 -11.93 1.56
C SER A 150 9.84 -11.40 0.70
N LEU A 151 9.98 -10.16 0.26
CA LEU A 151 8.97 -9.49 -0.54
C LEU A 151 8.87 -10.12 -1.95
N PRO A 152 7.66 -10.14 -2.54
CA PRO A 152 7.50 -10.58 -3.92
C PRO A 152 8.13 -9.56 -4.87
N TYR A 153 8.45 -9.99 -6.09
CA TYR A 153 9.10 -9.14 -7.09
C TYR A 153 8.35 -9.23 -8.44
N PRO A 154 8.22 -8.13 -9.21
CA PRO A 154 8.56 -6.73 -8.87
C PRO A 154 7.50 -6.01 -8.04
N ILE A 155 7.90 -5.06 -7.20
CA ILE A 155 6.99 -4.23 -6.38
C ILE A 155 6.88 -2.84 -7.02
N ASN A 156 5.70 -2.25 -7.04
CA ASN A 156 5.56 -0.87 -7.49
C ASN A 156 6.24 0.11 -6.53
N PHE A 157 6.64 1.27 -7.06
CA PHE A 157 7.38 2.27 -6.29
C PHE A 157 6.65 2.74 -5.00
N PRO A 158 5.34 3.05 -5.01
CA PRO A 158 4.62 3.46 -3.79
C PRO A 158 4.64 2.41 -2.67
N ALA A 159 4.32 1.15 -2.97
CA ALA A 159 4.33 0.12 -1.93
C ALA A 159 5.74 -0.16 -1.43
N TYR A 160 6.73 -0.20 -2.34
CA TYR A 160 8.14 -0.36 -1.98
C TYR A 160 8.61 0.73 -1.00
N THR A 161 8.37 2.00 -1.33
CA THR A 161 8.76 3.15 -0.50
C THR A 161 8.09 3.12 0.88
N ALA A 162 6.81 2.77 0.94
CA ALA A 162 6.10 2.62 2.21
C ALA A 162 6.69 1.49 3.08
N ILE A 163 7.08 0.37 2.46
CA ILE A 163 7.72 -0.75 3.15
C ILE A 163 9.11 -0.37 3.66
N GLU A 164 9.92 0.33 2.86
CA GLU A 164 11.24 0.80 3.27
C GLU A 164 11.16 1.74 4.48
N LYS A 165 10.23 2.71 4.45
CA LYS A 165 9.99 3.61 5.58
C LYS A 165 9.62 2.84 6.85
N LEU A 166 8.77 1.82 6.72
CA LEU A 166 8.41 0.94 7.84
C LEU A 166 9.63 0.19 8.40
N ILE A 167 10.50 -0.33 7.54
CA ILE A 167 11.72 -1.04 7.96
C ILE A 167 12.64 -0.07 8.72
N GLN A 168 12.89 1.12 8.17
CA GLN A 168 13.74 2.14 8.80
C GLN A 168 13.22 2.58 10.17
N MET A 169 11.90 2.74 10.33
CA MET A 169 11.30 3.12 11.60
C MET A 169 11.41 2.04 12.68
N ASN A 170 11.38 0.75 12.30
CA ASN A 170 11.57 -0.34 13.25
C ASN A 170 13.03 -0.51 13.67
N LEU A 171 13.99 -0.20 12.78
CA LEU A 171 15.41 -0.20 13.11
C LEU A 171 15.75 0.91 14.13
N LYS A 172 15.14 2.10 14.01
CA LYS A 172 15.35 3.19 14.97
C LYS A 172 14.78 2.93 16.37
N LYS A 173 13.77 2.07 16.52
CA LYS A 173 13.22 1.71 17.85
C LYS A 173 14.06 0.66 18.60
N ARG A 174 15.09 0.08 17.97
CA ARG A 174 15.97 -0.94 18.55
C ARG A 174 17.36 -0.42 18.97
N LEU A 175 17.63 0.88 18.76
CA LEU A 175 18.81 1.61 19.24
C LEU A 175 18.38 2.59 20.34
#